data_AF-A0A8H7N774-F1
#
_entry.id   AF-A0A8H7N774-F1
#
_cell.length_a   1.000
_cell.length_b   1.000
_cell.length_c   1.000
_cell.angle_alpha   90.00
_cell.angle_beta   90.00
_cell.angle_gamma   90.00
#
_symmetry.space_group_name_H-M   'P 1'
#
loop_
_entity.id
_entity.type
_entity.pdbx_description
1 polymer ?
#
loop_
_entity_poly.entity_id
_entity_poly.type
_entity_poly.pdbx_seq_one_letter_code
_entity_poly.pdbx_strand_id
1 'polypeptide(L)'
;MGYIDAGPPPGKSVRRRLDDKNSSILTHNTQETVHSLEFATPATSKSASVSGSVSTSRQTPVPQALTAHFPTVFNIYSRSKYFMGRYILGEHQNEPFYLSVEHPHSANCPPVVLHAGVDDTWPLVGSAQWEKDDFGRAFIVDIPSLLNPEGHYPQEMVEWQAGSTILANIFGNGTFRFSLKYGEDGQQVYEWRYSTSGVAKNVIKPKKAWILVRLDEGSAGNITTIKPGASDPVDHDGCEIVAAWGTVDNSLSKVATFGFAGNGARGKLGEKWAIVAVVSFLVLFQWTQRVKSHSEY
;
A
#
# COMPACT_ATOMS: atom_id res chain seq x y z
N MET A 1 -48.18 -37.96 -41.60
CA MET A 1 -47.06 -38.92 -41.61
C MET A 1 -45.88 -38.22 -40.95
N GLY A 2 -45.51 -38.64 -39.74
CA GLY A 2 -44.54 -37.94 -38.90
C GLY A 2 -43.09 -38.12 -39.36
N TYR A 3 -42.28 -37.10 -39.16
CA TYR A 3 -40.83 -37.21 -39.15
C TYR A 3 -40.31 -36.88 -37.76
N ILE A 4 -39.43 -37.75 -37.31
CA ILE A 4 -38.95 -37.92 -35.95
C ILE A 4 -37.63 -37.17 -35.78
N ASP A 5 -37.47 -36.69 -34.56
CA ASP A 5 -36.32 -36.09 -33.91
C ASP A 5 -34.96 -36.79 -34.15
N ALA A 6 -33.91 -35.99 -34.30
CA ALA A 6 -32.52 -36.43 -34.25
C ALA A 6 -31.65 -35.29 -33.70
N GLY A 7 -31.52 -35.28 -32.36
CA GLY A 7 -30.60 -34.40 -31.65
C GLY A 7 -29.11 -34.66 -31.98
N PRO A 8 -28.23 -33.68 -31.68
CA PRO A 8 -26.81 -33.76 -32.00
C PRO A 8 -26.04 -34.75 -31.10
N PRO A 9 -24.96 -35.36 -31.60
CA PRO A 9 -24.19 -36.36 -30.86
C PRO A 9 -23.35 -35.75 -29.71
N PRO A 10 -23.14 -36.49 -28.61
CA PRO A 10 -22.37 -36.01 -27.47
C PRO A 10 -20.86 -35.97 -27.75
N GLY A 11 -20.25 -34.82 -27.43
CA GLY A 11 -18.81 -34.59 -27.49
C GLY A 11 -18.05 -35.42 -26.44
N LYS A 12 -17.02 -36.13 -26.90
CA LYS A 12 -16.13 -36.97 -26.07
C LYS A 12 -15.32 -36.09 -25.13
N SER A 13 -15.63 -36.16 -23.84
CA SER A 13 -14.82 -35.58 -22.77
C SER A 13 -13.63 -36.49 -22.48
N VAL A 14 -12.44 -36.06 -22.88
CA VAL A 14 -11.17 -36.72 -22.52
C VAL A 14 -10.80 -36.28 -21.10
N ARG A 15 -11.17 -37.08 -20.10
CA ARG A 15 -10.61 -37.00 -18.75
C ARG A 15 -9.27 -37.71 -18.74
N ARG A 16 -8.16 -36.97 -18.72
CA ARG A 16 -6.88 -37.52 -18.23
C ARG A 16 -6.88 -37.45 -16.71
N ARG A 17 -6.96 -38.63 -16.08
CA ARG A 17 -6.47 -38.86 -14.72
C ARG A 17 -4.96 -38.59 -14.74
N LEU A 18 -4.49 -37.76 -13.81
CA LEU A 18 -3.10 -37.76 -13.39
C LEU A 18 -3.09 -38.34 -11.99
N ASP A 19 -2.24 -39.36 -11.87
CA ASP A 19 -2.17 -40.29 -10.76
C ASP A 19 -1.67 -39.61 -9.48
N ASP A 20 -2.32 -40.00 -8.39
CA ASP A 20 -1.81 -39.94 -7.03
C ASP A 20 -0.45 -40.62 -6.97
N LYS A 21 0.57 -39.92 -6.48
CA LYS A 21 1.66 -40.51 -5.71
C LYS A 21 2.52 -39.45 -5.03
N ASN A 22 2.58 -39.62 -3.72
CA ASN A 22 3.80 -39.51 -2.90
C ASN A 22 4.10 -38.13 -2.28
N SER A 23 3.66 -37.96 -1.05
CA SER A 23 4.38 -37.15 -0.07
C SER A 23 4.26 -37.79 1.31
N SER A 24 5.25 -38.62 1.60
CA SER A 24 5.57 -39.18 2.91
C SER A 24 5.97 -38.07 3.88
N ILE A 25 5.33 -38.14 5.05
CA ILE A 25 5.59 -37.35 6.25
C ILE A 25 6.99 -37.67 6.78
N LEU A 26 7.82 -36.65 6.97
CA LEU A 26 9.03 -36.71 7.80
C LEU A 26 9.06 -35.48 8.69
N THR A 27 8.56 -35.69 9.90
CA THR A 27 8.73 -34.85 11.07
C THR A 27 10.19 -34.92 11.52
N HIS A 28 10.92 -33.80 11.39
CA HIS A 28 12.16 -33.60 12.16
C HIS A 28 12.00 -32.45 13.12
N ASN A 29 11.77 -32.87 14.36
CA ASN A 29 11.95 -32.14 15.60
C ASN A 29 13.45 -31.77 15.74
N THR A 30 13.79 -30.52 16.06
CA THR A 30 15.14 -30.19 16.54
C THR A 30 15.01 -29.21 17.69
N GLN A 31 15.40 -29.74 18.84
CA GLN A 31 15.40 -29.11 20.15
C GLN A 31 16.41 -27.98 20.24
N GLU A 32 16.02 -27.06 21.12
CA GLU A 32 16.77 -26.02 21.80
C GLU A 32 18.21 -26.41 22.15
N THR A 33 19.13 -25.47 21.96
CA THR A 33 20.40 -25.43 22.68
C THR A 33 20.54 -24.04 23.29
N VAL A 34 20.22 -23.96 24.58
CA VAL A 34 20.51 -22.84 25.46
C VAL A 34 21.98 -22.90 25.85
N HIS A 35 22.77 -21.92 25.42
CA HIS A 35 24.09 -21.64 26.01
C HIS A 35 24.02 -20.35 26.82
N SER A 36 23.96 -20.55 28.13
CA SER A 36 24.19 -19.53 29.16
C SER A 36 25.64 -19.04 29.08
N LEU A 37 25.82 -17.72 28.96
CA LEU A 37 27.10 -17.06 29.19
C LEU A 37 27.00 -16.25 30.49
N GLU A 38 27.76 -16.70 31.49
CA GLU A 38 28.03 -16.01 32.74
C GLU A 38 28.70 -14.66 32.46
N PHE A 39 28.14 -13.57 32.99
CA PHE A 39 28.79 -12.28 33.05
C PHE A 39 29.40 -12.06 34.44
N ALA A 40 30.71 -11.87 34.44
CA ALA A 40 31.53 -11.52 35.59
C ALA A 40 31.16 -10.14 36.17
N THR A 41 31.20 -10.06 37.49
CA THR A 41 31.09 -8.83 38.29
C THR A 41 32.37 -7.99 38.19
N PRO A 42 32.26 -6.64 38.17
CA PRO A 42 33.38 -5.77 38.51
C PRO A 42 33.20 -5.17 39.91
N ALA A 43 34.26 -5.24 40.71
CA ALA A 43 34.41 -4.50 41.95
C ALA A 43 35.25 -3.24 41.76
N THR A 44 35.02 -2.29 42.66
CA THR A 44 35.93 -1.23 43.13
C THR A 44 35.62 0.19 42.67
N SER A 45 34.98 0.89 43.61
CA SER A 45 34.80 2.31 43.78
C SER A 45 36.13 3.08 43.91
N LYS A 46 36.21 4.24 43.24
CA LYS A 46 37.07 5.37 43.65
C LYS A 46 36.33 6.69 43.43
N SER A 47 36.06 7.37 44.54
CA SER A 47 35.65 8.77 44.61
C SER A 47 36.80 9.68 44.22
N ALA A 48 36.52 10.69 43.39
CA ALA A 48 37.20 11.98 43.42
C ALA A 48 36.21 13.06 42.98
N SER A 49 36.23 14.16 43.72
CA SER A 49 35.23 15.21 43.78
C SER A 49 35.69 16.48 43.04
N VAL A 50 34.70 17.21 42.51
CA VAL A 50 34.65 18.68 42.31
C VAL A 50 35.42 19.26 41.11
N SER A 51 34.67 19.79 40.13
CA SER A 51 34.64 21.24 39.85
C SER A 51 33.51 21.60 38.88
N GLY A 52 32.77 22.64 39.25
CA GLY A 52 31.53 23.05 38.59
C GLY A 52 31.74 23.58 37.17
N SER A 53 30.78 23.25 36.32
CA SER A 53 30.50 24.01 35.10
C SER A 53 28.99 24.17 34.97
N VAL A 54 28.63 25.38 34.56
CA VAL A 54 27.29 25.95 34.50
C VAL A 54 26.34 25.03 33.73
N SER A 55 25.31 24.55 34.43
CA SER A 55 24.19 23.80 33.85
C SER A 55 23.29 24.75 33.05
N THR A 56 23.70 25.08 31.83
CA THR A 56 22.76 25.57 30.83
C THR A 56 21.82 24.41 30.54
N SER A 57 20.57 24.49 31.01
CA SER A 57 19.53 23.50 30.73
C SER A 57 19.45 23.30 29.22
N ARG A 58 19.93 22.15 28.73
CA ARG A 58 19.60 21.67 27.39
C ARG A 58 18.09 21.49 27.37
N GLN A 59 17.37 22.49 26.86
CA GLN A 59 16.06 22.25 26.28
C GLN A 59 16.28 21.17 25.22
N THR A 60 15.79 19.97 25.49
CA THR A 60 15.56 18.98 24.45
C THR A 60 14.71 19.67 23.39
N PRO A 61 15.14 19.71 22.12
CA PRO A 61 14.28 20.21 21.05
C PRO A 61 13.01 19.37 21.10
N VAL A 62 11.86 20.01 21.29
CA VAL A 62 10.57 19.38 21.03
C VAL A 62 10.67 18.83 19.60
N PRO A 63 10.41 17.54 19.36
CA PRO A 63 10.45 16.98 18.01
C PRO A 63 9.54 17.84 17.14
N GLN A 64 10.11 18.53 16.16
CA GLN A 64 9.30 19.24 15.17
C GLN A 64 8.36 18.20 14.57
N ALA A 65 7.06 18.49 14.57
CA ALA A 65 6.07 17.66 13.90
C ALA A 65 6.59 17.43 12.47
N LEU A 66 6.81 16.16 12.13
CA LEU A 66 7.20 15.81 10.77
C LEU A 66 5.99 16.13 9.90
N THR A 67 6.20 16.85 8.80
CA THR A 67 5.15 17.10 7.81
C THR A 67 5.48 16.30 6.56
N ALA A 68 4.66 15.31 6.25
CA ALA A 68 4.73 14.51 5.06
C ALA A 68 4.23 15.32 3.86
N HIS A 69 5.15 15.89 3.10
CA HIS A 69 4.85 16.57 1.85
C HIS A 69 5.22 15.69 0.65
N PHE A 70 4.22 15.34 -0.14
CA PHE A 70 4.40 14.65 -1.40
C PHE A 70 4.30 15.65 -2.56
N PRO A 71 5.19 15.57 -3.57
CA PRO A 71 4.99 16.28 -4.82
C PRO A 71 3.70 15.86 -5.51
N THR A 72 3.14 16.73 -6.36
CA THR A 72 1.91 16.42 -7.11
C THR A 72 2.08 15.17 -7.97
N VAL A 73 3.26 14.94 -8.53
CA VAL A 73 3.59 13.72 -9.31
C VAL A 73 4.97 13.24 -8.90
N PHE A 74 5.12 11.95 -8.65
CA PHE A 74 6.40 11.34 -8.34
C PHE A 74 6.49 9.92 -8.88
N ASN A 75 7.68 9.34 -8.84
CA ASN A 75 7.98 8.03 -9.39
C ASN A 75 8.46 7.07 -8.30
N ILE A 76 8.24 5.79 -8.54
CA ILE A 76 8.81 4.68 -7.77
C ILE A 76 9.99 4.12 -8.53
N TYR A 77 11.12 4.00 -7.84
CA TYR A 77 12.32 3.37 -8.38
C TYR A 77 12.68 2.15 -7.55
N SER A 78 12.94 1.03 -8.24
CA SER A 78 13.53 -0.14 -7.60
C SER A 78 15.02 0.10 -7.35
N ARG A 79 15.47 -0.14 -6.12
CA ARG A 79 16.88 -0.02 -5.73
C ARG A 79 17.70 -1.25 -6.15
N SER A 80 17.06 -2.38 -6.40
CA SER A 80 17.72 -3.61 -6.85
C SER A 80 16.77 -4.50 -7.64
N LYS A 81 17.29 -5.09 -8.73
CA LYS A 81 16.56 -6.12 -9.50
C LYS A 81 16.40 -7.43 -8.74
N TYR A 82 17.24 -7.68 -7.74
CA TYR A 82 17.34 -8.97 -7.03
C TYR A 82 16.79 -8.94 -5.61
N PHE A 83 16.72 -7.76 -4.99
CA PHE A 83 16.11 -7.58 -3.67
C PHE A 83 14.76 -6.90 -3.85
N MET A 84 13.73 -7.72 -4.06
CA MET A 84 12.35 -7.25 -4.01
C MET A 84 12.08 -6.61 -2.64
N GLY A 85 11.29 -5.54 -2.62
CA GLY A 85 10.81 -4.96 -1.36
C GLY A 85 11.56 -3.74 -0.85
N ARG A 86 12.42 -3.09 -1.65
CA ARG A 86 12.94 -1.75 -1.32
C ARG A 86 12.80 -0.81 -2.50
N TYR A 87 11.95 0.19 -2.36
CA TYR A 87 11.69 1.19 -3.38
C TYR A 87 11.96 2.59 -2.84
N ILE A 88 12.51 3.45 -3.68
CA ILE A 88 12.63 4.88 -3.36
C ILE A 88 11.57 5.67 -4.13
N LEU A 89 11.01 6.67 -3.47
CA LEU A 89 10.06 7.63 -4.03
C LEU A 89 10.81 8.91 -4.33
N GLY A 90 10.66 9.41 -5.57
CA GLY A 90 11.36 10.61 -6.03
C GLY A 90 10.69 11.20 -7.26
N GLU A 91 10.76 12.53 -7.45
CA GLU A 91 10.49 13.13 -8.76
C GLU A 91 11.49 12.57 -9.78
N HIS A 92 12.75 12.41 -9.33
CA HIS A 92 13.83 11.77 -10.05
C HIS A 92 14.55 10.72 -9.19
N GLN A 93 15.25 9.75 -9.83
CA GLN A 93 15.99 8.70 -9.11
C GLN A 93 17.11 9.26 -8.22
N ASN A 94 17.67 10.40 -8.61
CA ASN A 94 18.78 11.07 -7.91
C ASN A 94 18.28 12.07 -6.85
N GLU A 95 16.97 12.29 -6.77
CA GLU A 95 16.32 13.19 -5.82
C GLU A 95 15.22 12.43 -5.07
N PRO A 96 15.56 11.34 -4.36
CA PRO A 96 14.59 10.61 -3.56
C PRO A 96 14.24 11.38 -2.28
N PHE A 97 12.98 11.30 -1.86
CA PHE A 97 12.48 11.94 -0.66
C PHE A 97 11.87 10.96 0.35
N TYR A 98 11.40 9.80 -0.10
CA TYR A 98 10.95 8.71 0.79
C TYR A 98 11.50 7.35 0.39
N LEU A 99 11.52 6.45 1.37
CA LEU A 99 11.86 5.04 1.21
C LEU A 99 10.64 4.22 1.57
N SER A 100 10.28 3.30 0.68
CA SER A 100 9.32 2.24 0.94
C SER A 100 10.05 0.92 1.15
N VAL A 101 9.77 0.26 2.26
CA VAL A 101 10.34 -1.04 2.64
C VAL A 101 9.22 -2.06 2.81
N GLU A 102 9.42 -3.24 2.23
CA GLU A 102 8.70 -4.47 2.57
C GLU A 102 9.52 -5.20 3.62
N HIS A 103 8.94 -5.45 4.79
CA HIS A 103 9.62 -6.26 5.79
C HIS A 103 9.34 -7.75 5.58
N PRO A 104 10.34 -8.59 5.28
CA PRO A 104 10.15 -10.01 4.96
C PRO A 104 9.64 -10.89 6.13
N HIS A 105 9.37 -10.30 7.30
CA HIS A 105 8.99 -11.01 8.53
C HIS A 105 7.58 -11.61 8.51
N SER A 106 6.80 -11.43 7.44
CA SER A 106 5.51 -12.10 7.23
C SER A 106 5.57 -12.89 5.92
N ALA A 107 5.59 -14.22 6.02
CA ALA A 107 5.79 -15.12 4.89
C ALA A 107 4.74 -15.01 3.77
N ASN A 108 3.55 -14.47 4.06
CA ASN A 108 2.45 -14.40 3.09
C ASN A 108 2.17 -12.98 2.59
N CYS A 109 2.42 -11.95 3.41
CA CYS A 109 2.09 -10.56 3.09
C CYS A 109 2.96 -9.61 3.95
N PRO A 110 4.20 -9.29 3.51
CA PRO A 110 5.06 -8.39 4.25
C PRO A 110 4.43 -7.00 4.33
N PRO A 111 4.48 -6.34 5.50
CA PRO A 111 3.92 -5.01 5.66
C PRO A 111 4.69 -4.00 4.83
N VAL A 112 3.96 -2.99 4.35
CA VAL A 112 4.53 -1.82 3.66
C VAL A 112 4.86 -0.78 4.70
N VAL A 113 6.06 -0.22 4.64
CA VAL A 113 6.52 0.80 5.57
C VAL A 113 7.07 1.97 4.74
N LEU A 114 6.66 3.18 5.07
CA LEU A 114 7.05 4.42 4.40
C LEU A 114 7.82 5.31 5.37
N HIS A 115 9.10 5.59 5.08
CA HIS A 115 9.96 6.42 5.91
C HIS A 115 10.13 7.82 5.31
N ALA A 116 10.32 8.82 6.19
CA ALA A 116 10.49 10.24 5.87
C ALA A 116 11.86 10.60 5.23
N GLY A 117 12.53 9.64 4.59
CA GLY A 117 13.85 9.83 3.98
C GLY A 117 14.29 8.62 3.18
N VAL A 118 15.59 8.54 2.88
CA VAL A 118 16.14 7.62 1.86
C VAL A 118 16.67 6.29 2.42
N ASP A 119 16.65 6.15 3.74
CA ASP A 119 17.04 4.96 4.50
C ASP A 119 16.02 4.68 5.62
N ASP A 120 16.12 3.51 6.25
CA ASP A 120 15.20 3.02 7.29
C ASP A 120 15.46 3.60 8.68
N THR A 121 16.49 4.46 8.83
CA THR A 121 16.75 5.20 10.08
C THR A 121 15.88 6.45 10.20
N TRP A 122 15.28 6.89 9.09
CA TRP A 122 14.37 8.02 9.09
C TRP A 122 13.03 7.67 9.77
N PRO A 123 12.37 8.65 10.38
CA PRO A 123 11.08 8.45 11.03
C PRO A 123 10.03 7.80 10.12
N LEU A 124 9.17 6.98 10.72
CA LEU A 124 8.03 6.37 10.04
C LEU A 124 6.98 7.44 9.70
N VAL A 125 6.52 7.45 8.45
CA VAL A 125 5.42 8.31 7.96
C VAL A 125 4.10 7.54 7.92
N GLY A 126 4.16 6.26 7.55
CA GLY A 126 2.98 5.42 7.50
C GLY A 126 3.38 3.96 7.28
N SER A 127 2.52 3.06 7.69
CA SER A 127 2.67 1.64 7.41
C SER A 127 1.35 1.02 7.01
N ALA A 128 1.40 -0.10 6.30
CA ALA A 128 0.23 -0.92 6.03
C ALA A 128 0.53 -2.37 6.36
N GLN A 129 -0.42 -3.01 7.04
CA GLN A 129 -0.35 -4.41 7.40
C GLN A 129 -1.57 -5.12 6.82
N TRP A 130 -1.34 -6.21 6.09
CA TRP A 130 -2.43 -7.05 5.61
C TRP A 130 -3.14 -7.70 6.78
N GLU A 131 -4.47 -7.73 6.73
CA GLU A 131 -5.27 -8.47 7.68
C GLU A 131 -5.07 -9.98 7.45
N LYS A 132 -5.13 -10.75 8.53
CA LYS A 132 -5.01 -12.21 8.50
C LYS A 132 -6.30 -12.91 8.05
N ASP A 133 -7.07 -12.31 7.14
CA ASP A 133 -8.17 -13.05 6.54
C ASP A 133 -7.60 -14.08 5.54
N ASP A 134 -8.30 -15.20 5.33
CA ASP A 134 -7.81 -16.35 4.53
C ASP A 134 -7.48 -16.00 3.06
N PHE A 135 -7.76 -14.77 2.63
CA PHE A 135 -7.63 -14.32 1.26
C PHE A 135 -6.80 -13.03 1.09
N GLY A 136 -6.30 -12.44 2.18
CA GLY A 136 -5.53 -11.19 2.14
C GLY A 136 -6.32 -10.06 1.48
N ARG A 137 -7.59 -9.87 1.85
CA ARG A 137 -8.53 -8.92 1.23
C ARG A 137 -8.67 -7.61 2.00
N ALA A 138 -7.91 -7.37 3.04
CA ALA A 138 -7.89 -6.08 3.67
C ALA A 138 -6.48 -5.75 4.15
N PHE A 139 -6.21 -4.47 4.29
CA PHE A 139 -5.03 -4.01 4.99
C PHE A 139 -5.36 -2.79 5.83
N ILE A 140 -4.70 -2.67 6.97
CA ILE A 140 -4.85 -1.56 7.88
C ILE A 140 -3.68 -0.61 7.64
N VAL A 141 -3.99 0.65 7.37
CA VAL A 141 -3.02 1.74 7.29
C VAL A 141 -2.88 2.38 8.67
N ASP A 142 -1.65 2.41 9.18
CA ASP A 142 -1.28 3.06 10.42
C ASP A 142 -0.42 4.30 10.14
N ILE A 143 -0.75 5.41 10.78
CA ILE A 143 -0.08 6.70 10.63
C ILE A 143 0.44 7.12 12.01
N PRO A 144 1.77 7.17 12.22
CA PRO A 144 2.33 7.48 13.52
C PRO A 144 1.87 8.85 14.06
N SER A 145 1.54 8.89 15.34
CA SER A 145 1.14 10.13 16.05
C SER A 145 2.21 11.22 16.05
N LEU A 146 3.47 10.90 15.71
CA LEU A 146 4.55 11.90 15.60
C LEU A 146 4.31 12.92 14.49
N LEU A 147 3.41 12.63 13.55
CA LEU A 147 2.93 13.55 12.52
C LEU A 147 1.78 14.44 13.02
N ASN A 148 1.25 14.19 14.23
CA ASN A 148 0.19 15.00 14.83
C ASN A 148 0.40 15.18 16.35
N PRO A 149 1.01 16.30 16.78
CA PRO A 149 1.22 16.58 18.20
C PRO A 149 -0.09 16.75 19.00
N GLU A 150 -1.25 16.90 18.35
CA GLU A 150 -2.56 17.06 19.01
C GLU A 150 -3.34 15.73 19.19
N GLY A 151 -2.85 14.59 18.69
CA GLY A 151 -3.51 13.31 18.95
C GLY A 151 -3.06 12.12 18.08
N HIS A 152 -3.44 10.91 18.50
CA HIS A 152 -3.28 9.69 17.71
C HIS A 152 -4.19 9.74 16.48
N TYR A 153 -3.65 9.49 15.28
CA TYR A 153 -4.53 9.16 14.16
C TYR A 153 -5.17 7.80 14.45
N PRO A 154 -6.51 7.65 14.32
CA PRO A 154 -7.11 6.32 14.35
C PRO A 154 -6.54 5.50 13.19
N GLN A 155 -6.37 4.19 13.44
CA GLN A 155 -6.00 3.23 12.39
C GLN A 155 -7.08 3.26 11.29
N GLU A 156 -6.66 3.34 10.04
CA GLU A 156 -7.57 3.43 8.90
C GLU A 156 -7.62 2.08 8.19
N MET A 157 -8.79 1.47 8.16
CA MET A 157 -8.99 0.18 7.51
C MET A 157 -9.25 0.38 6.02
N VAL A 158 -8.45 -0.27 5.19
CA VAL A 158 -8.64 -0.35 3.74
C VAL A 158 -9.14 -1.74 3.41
N GLU A 159 -10.36 -1.81 2.89
CA GLU A 159 -11.02 -3.07 2.56
C GLU A 159 -11.04 -3.28 1.04
N TRP A 160 -10.67 -4.48 0.60
CA TRP A 160 -10.80 -4.88 -0.79
C TRP A 160 -12.23 -5.36 -1.05
N GLN A 161 -12.95 -4.64 -1.90
CA GLN A 161 -14.23 -5.09 -2.41
C GLN A 161 -14.01 -5.81 -3.75
N ALA A 162 -13.94 -7.14 -3.67
CA ALA A 162 -13.86 -7.97 -4.86
C ALA A 162 -15.18 -7.94 -5.64
N GLY A 163 -15.09 -7.67 -6.95
CA GLY A 163 -16.16 -8.06 -7.88
C GLY A 163 -16.35 -9.58 -7.85
N SER A 164 -17.57 -10.04 -8.14
CA SER A 164 -18.16 -11.37 -7.88
C SER A 164 -17.39 -12.64 -8.33
N THR A 165 -16.13 -12.60 -8.79
CA THR A 165 -15.35 -13.82 -9.12
C THR A 165 -13.85 -13.68 -8.89
N ILE A 166 -13.23 -14.74 -8.36
CA ILE A 166 -11.78 -14.90 -8.12
C ILE A 166 -10.95 -14.62 -9.39
N LEU A 167 -11.50 -14.93 -10.57
CA LEU A 167 -10.83 -14.65 -11.86
C LEU A 167 -10.85 -13.14 -12.22
N ALA A 168 -11.90 -12.40 -11.87
CA ALA A 168 -11.98 -10.97 -12.11
C ALA A 168 -10.90 -10.20 -11.31
N ASN A 169 -10.53 -10.74 -10.15
CA ASN A 169 -9.48 -10.20 -9.28
C ASN A 169 -8.06 -10.38 -9.85
N ILE A 170 -7.79 -11.46 -10.58
CA ILE A 170 -6.45 -11.71 -11.16
C ILE A 170 -6.20 -10.83 -12.40
N PHE A 171 -7.27 -10.42 -13.11
CA PHE A 171 -7.17 -9.72 -14.40
C PHE A 171 -7.60 -8.24 -14.37
N GLY A 172 -7.67 -7.61 -13.18
CA GLY A 172 -7.78 -6.16 -13.07
C GLY A 172 -9.19 -5.59 -13.01
N ASN A 173 -10.17 -6.34 -12.48
CA ASN A 173 -11.55 -5.86 -12.29
C ASN A 173 -11.92 -5.66 -10.80
N GLY A 174 -10.96 -5.70 -9.87
CA GLY A 174 -11.18 -5.42 -8.45
C GLY A 174 -11.20 -3.92 -8.16
N THR A 175 -11.93 -3.51 -7.12
CA THR A 175 -11.85 -2.16 -6.55
C THR A 175 -11.37 -2.22 -5.10
N PHE A 176 -10.62 -1.21 -4.65
CA PHE A 176 -10.16 -1.14 -3.26
C PHE A 176 -10.72 0.10 -2.61
N ARG A 177 -11.40 -0.05 -1.49
CA ARG A 177 -12.11 1.03 -0.84
C ARG A 177 -11.54 1.31 0.53
N PHE A 178 -11.46 2.59 0.86
CA PHE A 178 -11.19 3.01 2.22
C PHE A 178 -12.01 4.24 2.56
N SER A 179 -12.21 4.44 3.85
CA SER A 179 -12.96 5.58 4.34
C SER A 179 -12.10 6.34 5.33
N LEU A 180 -12.19 7.66 5.31
CA LEU A 180 -11.49 8.52 6.25
C LEU A 180 -12.50 9.41 6.95
N LYS A 181 -12.37 9.50 8.27
CA LYS A 181 -13.15 10.44 9.07
C LYS A 181 -12.43 11.78 9.13
N TYR A 182 -13.15 12.84 8.78
CA TYR A 182 -12.68 14.22 8.83
C TYR A 182 -13.48 14.98 9.89
N GLY A 183 -13.02 14.99 11.13
CA GLY A 183 -13.66 15.75 12.21
C GLY A 183 -15.18 15.55 12.28
N GLU A 184 -15.92 16.66 12.36
CA GLU A 184 -17.40 16.69 12.34
C GLU A 184 -17.99 16.61 10.93
N ASP A 185 -17.17 16.82 9.89
CA ASP A 185 -17.58 16.85 8.47
C ASP A 185 -17.96 15.46 7.91
N GLY A 186 -17.88 14.43 8.75
CA GLY A 186 -18.33 13.07 8.45
C GLY A 186 -17.25 12.15 7.90
N GLN A 187 -17.71 11.03 7.38
CA GLN A 187 -16.87 9.98 6.80
C GLN A 187 -16.88 10.14 5.28
N GLN A 188 -15.69 10.16 4.70
CA GLN A 188 -15.51 10.34 3.26
C GLN A 188 -14.85 9.08 2.69
N VAL A 189 -15.50 8.50 1.69
CA VAL A 189 -15.11 7.24 1.07
C VAL A 189 -14.28 7.49 -0.18
N TYR A 190 -13.29 6.64 -0.42
CA TYR A 190 -12.41 6.65 -1.57
C TYR A 190 -12.29 5.24 -2.15
N GLU A 191 -12.16 5.16 -3.48
CA GLU A 191 -12.06 3.87 -4.18
C GLU A 191 -11.01 3.87 -5.28
N TRP A 192 -10.05 2.94 -5.20
CA TRP A 192 -9.16 2.61 -6.29
C TRP A 192 -9.91 1.77 -7.32
N ARG A 193 -9.96 2.26 -8.55
CA ARG A 193 -10.54 1.59 -9.71
C ARG A 193 -9.46 1.37 -10.75
N TYR A 194 -9.47 0.20 -11.37
CA TYR A 194 -8.64 0.00 -12.55
C TYR A 194 -9.24 0.77 -13.72
N SER A 195 -8.41 1.55 -14.41
CA SER A 195 -8.80 2.36 -15.56
C SER A 195 -8.00 1.99 -16.80
N THR A 196 -8.72 1.58 -17.83
CA THR A 196 -8.22 1.48 -19.21
C THR A 196 -8.49 2.76 -20.00
N SER A 197 -9.28 3.69 -19.43
CA SER A 197 -9.65 4.93 -20.09
C SER A 197 -8.47 5.90 -20.09
N GLY A 198 -8.36 6.72 -21.14
CA GLY A 198 -7.27 7.70 -21.27
C GLY A 198 -7.25 8.77 -20.17
N VAL A 199 -8.21 8.77 -19.24
CA VAL A 199 -8.35 9.79 -18.18
C VAL A 199 -7.12 9.82 -17.28
N ALA A 200 -6.56 8.66 -16.92
CA ALA A 200 -5.32 8.60 -16.14
C ALA A 200 -4.10 9.16 -16.88
N LYS A 201 -4.15 9.24 -18.22
CA LYS A 201 -3.05 9.83 -19.01
C LYS A 201 -2.90 11.32 -18.76
N ASN A 202 -4.00 11.99 -18.39
CA ASN A 202 -3.97 13.41 -18.03
C ASN A 202 -3.29 13.65 -16.68
N VAL A 203 -3.11 12.61 -15.87
CA VAL A 203 -2.44 12.69 -14.56
C VAL A 203 -0.99 12.18 -14.64
N ILE A 204 -0.77 10.97 -15.14
CA ILE A 204 0.54 10.28 -15.02
C ILE A 204 1.10 9.67 -16.32
N LYS A 205 0.36 9.75 -17.45
CA LYS A 205 0.74 9.24 -18.79
C LYS A 205 0.91 7.71 -19.05
N PRO A 206 0.68 6.73 -18.13
CA PRO A 206 0.77 5.32 -18.48
C PRO A 206 -0.45 4.88 -19.31
N LYS A 207 -0.31 3.76 -20.02
CA LYS A 207 -1.40 3.16 -20.83
C LYS A 207 -2.44 2.43 -20.00
N LYS A 208 -2.03 1.87 -18.86
CA LYS A 208 -2.84 1.13 -17.89
C LYS A 208 -2.59 1.76 -16.53
N ALA A 209 -3.66 2.12 -15.82
CA ALA A 209 -3.54 2.83 -14.56
C ALA A 209 -4.63 2.41 -13.59
N TRP A 210 -4.37 2.63 -12.32
CA TRP A 210 -5.38 2.72 -11.29
C TRP A 210 -5.69 4.20 -11.04
N ILE A 211 -6.95 4.51 -10.80
CA ILE A 211 -7.41 5.84 -10.40
C ILE A 211 -8.06 5.74 -9.03
N LEU A 212 -7.83 6.73 -8.18
CA LEU A 212 -8.49 6.87 -6.90
C LEU A 212 -9.61 7.88 -7.07
N VAL A 213 -10.84 7.45 -6.87
CA VAL A 213 -12.02 8.31 -6.92
C VAL A 213 -12.52 8.64 -5.52
N ARG A 214 -13.13 9.83 -5.38
CA ARG A 214 -13.82 10.26 -4.16
C ARG A 214 -15.31 9.97 -4.30
N LEU A 215 -15.91 9.35 -3.27
CA LEU A 215 -17.29 8.87 -3.28
C LEU A 215 -18.10 9.53 -2.15
N ASP A 216 -19.32 9.98 -2.42
CA ASP A 216 -20.17 10.59 -1.39
C ASP A 216 -20.82 9.48 -0.58
N GLU A 217 -20.68 9.52 0.74
CA GLU A 217 -21.51 8.67 1.59
C GLU A 217 -22.78 9.46 1.88
N GLY A 218 -23.82 9.25 1.06
CA GLY A 218 -25.10 9.91 1.26
C GLY A 218 -25.63 9.59 2.66
N SER A 219 -26.42 10.50 3.25
CA SER A 219 -26.91 10.42 4.63
C SER A 219 -27.72 9.15 4.99
N ALA A 220 -27.98 8.26 4.03
CA ALA A 220 -28.64 6.96 4.19
C ALA A 220 -27.70 5.75 4.03
N GLY A 221 -26.38 5.94 4.04
CA GLY A 221 -25.38 4.87 3.81
C GLY A 221 -25.29 4.42 2.34
N ASN A 222 -25.99 5.12 1.44
CA ASN A 222 -25.89 4.88 0.00
C ASN A 222 -24.73 5.69 -0.57
N ILE A 223 -23.79 5.00 -1.19
CA ILE A 223 -22.66 5.62 -1.85
C ILE A 223 -23.12 6.26 -3.16
N THR A 224 -22.88 7.55 -3.31
CA THR A 224 -23.26 8.33 -4.50
C THR A 224 -22.07 9.11 -5.05
N THR A 225 -22.22 9.67 -6.25
CA THR A 225 -21.17 10.44 -6.92
C THR A 225 -21.10 11.86 -6.34
N ILE A 226 -19.95 12.28 -5.81
CA ILE A 226 -19.73 13.70 -5.47
C ILE A 226 -19.61 14.49 -6.75
N LYS A 227 -20.40 15.56 -6.88
CA LYS A 227 -20.26 16.48 -8.00
C LYS A 227 -18.88 17.16 -7.95
N PRO A 228 -18.00 16.91 -8.92
CA PRO A 228 -16.69 17.54 -8.98
C PRO A 228 -16.83 19.03 -9.31
N GLY A 229 -15.77 19.81 -9.07
CA GLY A 229 -15.66 21.14 -9.64
C GLY A 229 -15.67 21.07 -11.17
N ALA A 230 -16.13 22.13 -11.84
CA ALA A 230 -16.33 22.14 -13.30
C ALA A 230 -15.07 21.79 -14.14
N SER A 231 -13.87 21.93 -13.56
CA SER A 231 -12.58 21.62 -14.18
C SER A 231 -11.90 20.36 -13.61
N ASP A 232 -12.52 19.68 -12.64
CA ASP A 232 -11.88 18.56 -11.96
C ASP A 232 -11.99 17.28 -12.81
N PRO A 233 -10.93 16.45 -12.86
CA PRO A 233 -10.96 15.23 -13.64
C PRO A 233 -11.97 14.25 -13.05
N VAL A 234 -12.78 13.65 -13.92
CA VAL A 234 -13.81 12.68 -13.55
C VAL A 234 -13.59 11.34 -14.21
N ASP A 235 -14.00 10.28 -13.54
CA ASP A 235 -14.07 8.97 -14.16
C ASP A 235 -15.36 8.80 -14.99
N HIS A 236 -15.57 7.60 -15.52
CA HIS A 236 -16.75 7.30 -16.34
C HIS A 236 -18.09 7.40 -15.61
N ASP A 237 -18.09 7.26 -14.27
CA ASP A 237 -19.28 7.37 -13.43
C ASP A 237 -19.50 8.82 -12.94
N GLY A 238 -18.66 9.76 -13.40
CA GLY A 238 -18.68 11.15 -12.98
C GLY A 238 -18.04 11.41 -11.61
N CYS A 239 -17.37 10.41 -11.01
CA CYS A 239 -16.71 10.56 -9.72
C CYS A 239 -15.42 11.37 -9.86
N GLU A 240 -15.17 12.29 -8.92
CA GLU A 240 -13.92 13.06 -8.88
C GLU A 240 -12.72 12.11 -8.74
N ILE A 241 -11.76 12.24 -9.66
CA ILE A 241 -10.46 11.57 -9.56
C ILE A 241 -9.53 12.43 -8.72
N VAL A 242 -9.05 11.86 -7.62
CA VAL A 242 -8.20 12.54 -6.64
C VAL A 242 -6.76 12.05 -6.65
N ALA A 243 -6.50 10.87 -7.22
CA ALA A 243 -5.14 10.41 -7.53
C ALA A 243 -5.16 9.36 -8.66
N ALA A 244 -3.99 9.04 -9.18
CA ALA A 244 -3.78 7.93 -10.12
C ALA A 244 -2.38 7.34 -9.93
N TRP A 245 -2.24 6.05 -10.24
CA TRP A 245 -0.92 5.42 -10.37
C TRP A 245 -0.90 4.43 -11.53
N GLY A 246 0.28 4.18 -12.09
CA GLY A 246 0.44 3.15 -13.12
C GLY A 246 1.88 2.70 -13.26
N THR A 247 2.04 1.51 -13.83
CA THR A 247 3.38 0.94 -14.08
C THR A 247 4.03 1.60 -15.28
N VAL A 248 5.35 1.74 -15.22
CA VAL A 248 6.14 2.28 -16.32
C VAL A 248 6.77 1.12 -17.09
N ASP A 249 6.42 1.02 -18.37
CA ASP A 249 7.06 0.08 -19.28
C ASP A 249 8.42 0.64 -19.74
N ASN A 250 9.39 -0.24 -20.02
CA ASN A 250 10.67 0.10 -20.64
C ASN A 250 11.62 1.02 -19.83
N SER A 251 11.58 0.96 -18.50
CA SER A 251 12.61 1.58 -17.65
C SER A 251 13.39 0.54 -16.85
N LEU A 252 14.70 0.77 -16.68
CA LEU A 252 15.58 -0.13 -15.93
C LEU A 252 15.39 -0.04 -14.41
N SER A 253 15.01 1.14 -13.91
CA SER A 253 14.89 1.43 -12.48
C SER A 253 13.51 1.97 -12.10
N LYS A 254 12.86 2.77 -12.95
CA LYS A 254 11.53 3.32 -12.69
C LYS A 254 10.48 2.25 -12.92
N VAL A 255 9.69 1.94 -11.89
CA VAL A 255 8.72 0.84 -11.93
C VAL A 255 7.26 1.34 -11.93
N ALA A 256 7.01 2.52 -11.36
CA ALA A 256 5.67 3.12 -11.36
C ALA A 256 5.74 4.66 -11.29
N THR A 257 4.64 5.30 -11.64
CA THR A 257 4.39 6.73 -11.43
C THR A 257 3.09 6.89 -10.66
N PHE A 258 3.09 7.78 -9.67
CA PHE A 258 1.92 8.20 -8.91
C PHE A 258 1.71 9.69 -9.13
N GLY A 259 0.45 10.12 -9.18
CA GLY A 259 0.10 11.53 -9.26
C GLY A 259 -1.21 11.83 -8.55
N PHE A 260 -1.22 12.93 -7.80
CA PHE A 260 -2.43 13.52 -7.26
C PHE A 260 -3.21 14.25 -8.36
N ALA A 261 -4.53 14.31 -8.21
CA ALA A 261 -5.44 14.96 -9.14
C ALA A 261 -6.54 15.72 -8.37
N GLY A 262 -7.29 16.60 -9.06
CA GLY A 262 -8.44 17.30 -8.48
C GLY A 262 -8.15 17.96 -7.12
N ASN A 263 -8.99 17.69 -6.12
CA ASN A 263 -8.83 18.15 -4.74
C ASN A 263 -7.57 17.58 -4.06
N GLY A 264 -7.11 16.39 -4.46
CA GLY A 264 -5.88 15.79 -3.97
C GLY A 264 -4.64 16.60 -4.38
N ALA A 265 -4.55 17.00 -5.65
CA ALA A 265 -3.44 17.81 -6.16
C ALA A 265 -3.37 19.21 -5.55
N ARG A 266 -4.53 19.76 -5.17
CA ARG A 266 -4.66 21.07 -4.52
C ARG A 266 -4.41 21.02 -3.00
N GLY A 267 -4.15 19.84 -2.43
CA GLY A 267 -3.94 19.66 -1.00
C GLY A 267 -5.20 19.83 -0.13
N LYS A 268 -6.39 19.91 -0.73
CA LYS A 268 -7.65 20.17 0.00
C LYS A 268 -8.12 19.00 0.85
N LEU A 269 -7.62 17.80 0.59
CA LEU A 269 -7.97 16.58 1.34
C LEU A 269 -7.04 16.38 2.56
N GLY A 270 -6.05 17.24 2.75
CA GLY A 270 -5.15 17.20 3.90
C GLY A 270 -4.04 16.15 3.81
N GLU A 271 -3.11 16.26 4.74
CA GLU A 271 -1.89 15.44 4.81
C GLU A 271 -2.18 13.98 5.14
N LYS A 272 -3.05 13.73 6.12
CA LYS A 272 -3.47 12.38 6.51
C LYS A 272 -3.98 11.60 5.31
N TRP A 273 -4.84 12.21 4.49
CA TRP A 273 -5.34 11.60 3.26
C TRP A 273 -4.21 11.29 2.29
N ALA A 274 -3.29 12.23 2.09
CA ALA A 274 -2.17 12.03 1.17
C ALA A 274 -1.32 10.83 1.58
N ILE A 275 -1.03 10.66 2.87
CA ILE A 275 -0.33 9.49 3.40
C ILE A 275 -1.10 8.21 3.11
N VAL A 276 -2.40 8.15 3.43
CA VAL A 276 -3.23 6.95 3.16
C VAL A 276 -3.30 6.62 1.67
N ALA A 277 -3.44 7.65 0.81
CA ALA A 277 -3.46 7.47 -0.64
C ALA A 277 -2.13 6.90 -1.15
N VAL A 278 -0.99 7.39 -0.66
CA VAL A 278 0.34 6.89 -1.07
C VAL A 278 0.61 5.50 -0.51
N VAL A 279 0.32 5.24 0.76
CA VAL A 279 0.53 3.92 1.38
C VAL A 279 -0.37 2.87 0.72
N SER A 280 -1.66 3.16 0.49
CA SER A 280 -2.57 2.24 -0.20
C SER A 280 -2.11 1.95 -1.64
N PHE A 281 -1.63 2.97 -2.36
CA PHE A 281 -0.97 2.77 -3.65
C PHE A 281 0.22 1.82 -3.56
N LEU A 282 1.12 1.99 -2.59
CA LEU A 282 2.30 1.13 -2.45
C LEU A 282 1.91 -0.33 -2.20
N VAL A 283 0.90 -0.55 -1.36
CA VAL A 283 0.34 -1.89 -1.12
C VAL A 283 -0.21 -2.50 -2.41
N LEU A 284 -1.01 -1.74 -3.16
CA LEU A 284 -1.57 -2.15 -4.45
C LEU A 284 -0.49 -2.48 -5.47
N PHE A 285 0.51 -1.61 -5.59
CA PHE A 285 1.65 -1.80 -6.46
C PHE A 285 2.34 -3.12 -6.14
N GLN A 286 2.68 -3.38 -4.87
CA GLN A 286 3.32 -4.64 -4.47
C GLN A 286 2.46 -5.86 -4.78
N TRP A 287 1.17 -5.80 -4.48
CA TRP A 287 0.23 -6.86 -4.80
C TRP A 287 0.23 -7.16 -6.31
N THR A 288 0.16 -6.13 -7.17
CA THR A 288 0.21 -6.33 -8.63
C THR A 288 1.53 -6.96 -9.09
N GLN A 289 2.65 -6.64 -8.44
CA GLN A 289 3.94 -7.23 -8.78
C GLN A 289 4.02 -8.72 -8.39
N ARG A 290 3.43 -9.12 -7.25
CA ARG A 290 3.36 -10.53 -6.82
C ARG A 290 2.45 -11.36 -7.71
N VAL A 291 1.31 -10.82 -8.12
CA VAL A 291 0.41 -11.55 -9.03
C VAL A 291 1.10 -11.81 -10.37
N LYS A 292 1.83 -10.83 -10.91
CA LYS A 292 2.62 -11.00 -12.14
C LYS A 292 3.70 -12.06 -11.99
N SER A 293 4.46 -12.05 -10.90
CA SER A 293 5.54 -13.03 -10.69
C SER A 293 5.03 -14.46 -10.59
N HIS A 294 3.80 -14.69 -10.10
CA HIS A 294 3.20 -16.03 -10.05
C HIS A 294 2.61 -16.48 -11.40
N SER A 295 2.24 -15.56 -12.28
CA SER A 295 1.69 -15.90 -13.60
C SER A 295 2.73 -16.30 -14.64
N GLU A 296 4.02 -16.05 -14.37
CA GLU A 296 5.14 -16.35 -15.26
C GLU A 296 5.80 -17.73 -15.00
N TYR A 297 5.26 -18.51 -14.06
CA TYR A 297 5.64 -19.90 -13.78
C TYR A 297 4.53 -20.88 -14.16
#